data_AF-A0A962VC09-F1
#
_entry.id   AF-A0A962VC09-F1
#
_cell.length_a   1.000
_cell.length_b   1.000
_cell.length_c   1.000
_cell.angle_alpha   90.00
_cell.angle_beta   90.00
_cell.angle_gamma   90.00
#
_symmetry.space_group_name_H-M   'P 1'
#
loop_
_entity.id
_entity.type
_entity.pdbx_description
1 polymer ?
#
loop_
_entity_poly.entity_id
_entity_poly.type
_entity_poly.pdbx_seq_one_letter_code
_entity_poly.pdbx_strand_id
1 'polypeptide(L)'
;MSGDAEILFDPPLEYDLGDNPGKVRFQNLAELSKWATKERQIWDELLEPLRPAGYYHQMQNQQKRGSHLLTDAVQEIRSLYKQAKPDEDIDQKIREVSRLKEGFQHYTEGRCLHSDSAKGQYITELFKSAGTKITKTQKLALLAAAIQLPIKPQDSNTQNLDLRSALDAHIHWQLRALGADKGVTALSEAHEAALQALKHKWDSTLSEHAEKHRLAGKAITATRVAIDLLHSDQKERFDAYQQETEQRIKDFETRHREGLATEAPATYWKAKAARHRWVAVAAAVLFSVVGGAAIFWLSKNLSNIHSLHVVPPSVALMNEAPTSLNSWLTTFVAFIVPFFFVVWFLRLVVRIFLSNLALADDASERVMMLQTFRSLLEHDEGKLQPEDRILMLQALFRPAVRASDDDGAPPNWFDLILNRIKPRG
;
A
#
# COMPACT_ATOMS: atom_id res chain seq x y z
N MET A 1 0.84 -82.48 -16.53
CA MET A 1 1.92 -82.30 -15.52
C MET A 1 3.15 -83.19 -15.77
N SER A 2 3.35 -83.74 -16.99
CA SER A 2 4.45 -84.71 -17.25
C SER A 2 5.69 -84.14 -17.93
N GLY A 3 5.67 -82.89 -18.43
CA GLY A 3 6.80 -82.29 -19.16
C GLY A 3 7.68 -81.33 -18.35
N ASP A 4 7.29 -80.97 -17.12
CA ASP A 4 8.05 -80.00 -16.32
C ASP A 4 9.21 -80.64 -15.54
N ALA A 5 9.18 -81.96 -15.35
CA ALA A 5 10.26 -82.73 -14.73
C ALA A 5 11.45 -82.95 -15.67
N GLU A 6 11.26 -82.72 -16.98
CA GLU A 6 12.29 -82.90 -18.01
C GLU A 6 13.16 -81.65 -18.21
N ILE A 7 12.70 -80.48 -17.75
CA ILE A 7 13.46 -79.22 -17.84
C ILE A 7 14.38 -79.12 -16.62
N LEU A 8 15.60 -79.61 -16.79
CA LEU A 8 16.69 -79.53 -15.81
C LEU A 8 17.43 -78.19 -15.95
N PHE A 9 17.84 -77.61 -14.83
CA PHE A 9 18.70 -76.44 -14.82
C PHE A 9 20.17 -76.88 -14.63
N ASP A 10 21.05 -76.54 -15.57
CA ASP A 10 22.49 -76.80 -15.45
C ASP A 10 23.31 -75.50 -15.60
N PRO A 11 23.96 -74.99 -14.54
CA PRO A 11 23.88 -75.44 -13.15
C PRO A 11 22.50 -75.17 -12.50
N PRO A 12 22.19 -75.83 -11.37
CA PRO A 12 20.96 -75.59 -10.61
C PRO A 12 20.76 -74.12 -10.25
N LEU A 13 19.51 -73.69 -10.28
CA LEU A 13 19.14 -72.31 -10.01
C LEU A 13 19.22 -72.02 -8.51
N GLU A 14 20.14 -71.16 -8.09
CA GLU A 14 20.33 -70.76 -6.68
C GLU A 14 20.10 -69.25 -6.51
N TYR A 15 19.27 -68.88 -5.52
CA TYR A 15 19.02 -67.48 -5.14
C TYR A 15 19.24 -67.29 -3.65
N ASP A 16 19.90 -66.19 -3.28
CA ASP A 16 20.06 -65.74 -1.91
C ASP A 16 18.94 -64.74 -1.55
N LEU A 17 18.12 -65.14 -0.59
CA LEU A 17 17.00 -64.38 -0.07
C LEU A 17 17.38 -63.65 1.23
N GLY A 18 18.65 -63.63 1.62
CA GLY A 18 19.15 -62.98 2.83
C GLY A 18 18.53 -63.60 4.09
N ASP A 19 17.92 -62.79 4.96
CA ASP A 19 17.32 -63.26 6.22
C ASP A 19 15.99 -64.05 6.03
N ASN A 20 15.67 -64.47 4.80
CA ASN A 20 14.33 -64.89 4.43
C ASN A 20 14.28 -66.03 3.37
N PRO A 21 14.66 -67.30 3.62
CA PRO A 21 15.36 -68.03 4.69
C PRO A 21 16.82 -68.40 4.31
N GLY A 22 17.63 -67.43 3.88
CA GLY A 22 18.95 -67.70 3.31
C GLY A 22 18.84 -68.09 1.84
N LYS A 23 19.37 -69.24 1.47
CA LYS A 23 19.50 -69.67 0.07
C LYS A 23 18.43 -70.68 -0.33
N VAL A 24 17.82 -70.48 -1.50
CA VAL A 24 16.92 -71.45 -2.14
C VAL A 24 17.58 -72.00 -3.39
N ARG A 25 17.42 -73.31 -3.63
CA ARG A 25 18.01 -74.02 -4.77
C ARG A 25 16.96 -74.86 -5.47
N PHE A 26 16.91 -74.78 -6.80
CA PHE A 26 15.99 -75.53 -7.65
C PHE A 26 16.77 -76.31 -8.72
N GLN A 27 16.52 -77.62 -8.82
CA GLN A 27 17.18 -78.50 -9.79
C GLN A 27 16.46 -78.54 -11.14
N ASN A 28 15.16 -78.25 -11.14
CA ASN A 28 14.30 -78.32 -12.32
C ASN A 28 13.14 -77.32 -12.22
N LEU A 29 12.46 -77.11 -13.34
CA LEU A 29 11.33 -76.19 -13.43
C LEU A 29 10.15 -76.61 -12.54
N ALA A 30 9.94 -77.92 -12.35
CA ALA A 30 8.86 -78.45 -11.52
C ALA A 30 9.03 -78.07 -10.03
N GLU A 31 10.26 -78.10 -9.51
CA GLU A 31 10.58 -77.67 -8.14
C GLU A 31 10.27 -76.19 -7.93
N LEU A 32 10.69 -75.33 -8.85
CA LEU A 32 10.40 -73.89 -8.81
C LEU A 32 8.89 -73.63 -8.86
N SER A 33 8.17 -74.30 -9.77
CA SER A 33 6.72 -74.16 -9.90
C SER A 33 5.98 -74.62 -8.63
N LYS A 34 6.41 -75.75 -8.06
CA LYS A 34 5.83 -76.29 -6.82
C LYS A 34 6.05 -75.35 -5.65
N TRP A 35 7.25 -74.79 -5.54
CA TRP A 35 7.61 -73.82 -4.50
C TRP A 35 6.78 -72.54 -4.61
N ALA A 36 6.69 -71.94 -5.80
CA ALA A 36 5.92 -70.70 -6.00
C ALA A 36 4.43 -70.89 -5.70
N THR A 37 3.89 -72.05 -6.04
CA THR A 37 2.49 -72.43 -5.75
C THR A 37 2.28 -72.64 -4.24
N LYS A 38 3.20 -73.34 -3.56
CA LYS A 38 3.16 -73.55 -2.10
C LYS A 38 3.12 -72.22 -1.35
N GLU A 39 4.04 -71.31 -1.66
CA GLU A 39 4.12 -70.00 -1.01
C GLU A 39 2.80 -69.22 -1.20
N ARG A 40 2.31 -69.16 -2.44
CA ARG A 40 1.04 -68.48 -2.74
C ARG A 40 -0.11 -69.05 -1.91
N GLN A 41 -0.25 -70.38 -1.87
CA GLN A 41 -1.33 -71.04 -1.14
C GLN A 41 -1.27 -70.77 0.36
N ILE A 42 -0.09 -70.88 0.98
CA ILE A 42 0.07 -70.63 2.42
C ILE A 42 -0.39 -69.23 2.79
N TRP A 43 0.09 -68.22 2.05
CA TRP A 43 -0.25 -66.83 2.36
C TRP A 43 -1.70 -66.48 2.01
N ASP A 44 -2.29 -67.11 0.99
CA ASP A 44 -3.71 -66.98 0.70
C ASP A 44 -4.58 -67.53 1.83
N GLU A 45 -4.31 -68.75 2.28
CA GLU A 45 -5.02 -69.38 3.41
C GLU A 45 -4.87 -68.57 4.70
N LEU A 46 -3.68 -68.00 4.93
CA LEU A 46 -3.39 -67.24 6.15
C LEU A 46 -4.06 -65.87 6.18
N LEU A 47 -4.17 -65.22 5.02
CA LEU A 47 -4.70 -63.86 4.90
C LEU A 47 -6.22 -63.84 4.78
N GLU A 48 -6.85 -64.82 4.11
CA GLU A 48 -8.29 -64.81 3.82
C GLU A 48 -9.20 -64.54 5.03
N PRO A 49 -8.94 -65.10 6.24
CA PRO A 49 -9.75 -64.81 7.44
C PRO A 49 -9.73 -63.34 7.91
N LEU A 50 -8.80 -62.52 7.41
CA LEU A 50 -8.59 -61.13 7.80
C LEU A 50 -9.40 -60.12 6.98
N ARG A 51 -10.13 -60.57 5.95
CA ARG A 51 -11.07 -59.74 5.19
C ARG A 51 -12.24 -59.27 6.08
N PRO A 52 -12.75 -58.02 5.98
CA PRO A 52 -12.37 -56.93 5.08
C PRO A 52 -11.57 -55.81 5.77
N ALA A 53 -10.54 -56.13 6.56
CA ALA A 53 -9.77 -55.08 7.23
C ALA A 53 -9.06 -54.17 6.22
N GLY A 54 -8.96 -52.86 6.51
CA GLY A 54 -8.61 -51.82 5.52
C GLY A 54 -7.30 -52.04 4.75
N TYR A 55 -6.28 -52.64 5.38
CA TYR A 55 -4.98 -52.93 4.74
C TYR A 55 -4.88 -54.32 4.12
N TYR A 56 -5.93 -55.16 4.23
CA TYR A 56 -5.96 -56.53 3.71
C TYR A 56 -5.54 -56.59 2.24
N HIS A 57 -6.17 -55.77 1.39
CA HIS A 57 -5.90 -55.80 -0.05
C HIS A 57 -4.48 -55.38 -0.39
N GLN A 58 -3.93 -54.36 0.28
CA GLN A 58 -2.56 -53.92 0.06
C GLN A 58 -1.54 -54.99 0.48
N MET A 59 -1.74 -55.61 1.64
CA MET A 59 -0.87 -56.68 2.14
C MET A 59 -0.97 -57.94 1.28
N GLN A 60 -2.18 -58.33 0.89
CA GLN A 60 -2.42 -59.48 0.03
C GLN A 60 -1.76 -59.27 -1.33
N ASN A 61 -1.90 -58.09 -1.94
CA ASN A 61 -1.27 -57.77 -3.21
C ASN A 61 0.26 -57.77 -3.11
N GLN A 62 0.81 -57.20 -2.03
CA GLN A 62 2.26 -57.18 -1.81
C GLN A 62 2.82 -58.60 -1.63
N GLN A 63 2.17 -59.43 -0.82
CA GLN A 63 2.61 -60.80 -0.56
C GLN A 63 2.43 -61.72 -1.78
N LYS A 64 1.40 -61.48 -2.60
CA LYS A 64 1.18 -62.21 -3.87
C LYS A 64 2.16 -61.85 -4.96
N ARG A 65 2.70 -60.63 -4.96
CA ARG A 65 3.50 -60.11 -6.07
C ARG A 65 4.71 -60.98 -6.39
N GLY A 66 5.47 -61.40 -5.39
CA GLY A 66 6.64 -62.28 -5.58
C GLY A 66 6.27 -63.63 -6.19
N SER A 67 5.31 -64.34 -5.60
CA SER A 67 4.88 -65.67 -6.09
C SER A 67 4.18 -65.62 -7.46
N HIS A 68 3.45 -64.53 -7.79
CA HIS A 68 2.86 -64.32 -9.11
C HIS A 68 3.93 -64.14 -10.18
N LEU A 69 4.92 -63.27 -9.94
CA LEU A 69 6.04 -63.06 -10.85
C LEU A 69 6.81 -64.36 -11.13
N LEU A 70 7.00 -65.19 -10.11
CA LEU A 70 7.66 -66.49 -10.27
C LEU A 70 6.80 -67.52 -11.01
N THR A 71 5.48 -67.51 -10.79
CA THR A 71 4.55 -68.36 -11.57
C THR A 71 4.56 -67.97 -13.05
N ASP A 72 4.59 -66.67 -13.34
CA ASP A 72 4.69 -66.15 -14.70
C ASP A 72 6.05 -66.49 -15.34
N ALA A 73 7.14 -66.36 -14.58
CA ALA A 73 8.48 -66.75 -15.03
C ALA A 73 8.54 -68.23 -15.39
N VAL A 74 7.85 -69.11 -14.66
CA VAL A 74 7.76 -70.54 -14.99
C VAL A 74 7.09 -70.76 -16.37
N GLN A 75 6.05 -69.99 -16.69
CA GLN A 75 5.39 -70.09 -18.01
C GLN A 75 6.30 -69.57 -19.14
N GLU A 76 7.03 -68.50 -18.87
CA GLU A 76 8.00 -67.93 -19.81
C GLU A 76 9.14 -68.92 -20.09
N ILE A 77 9.73 -69.52 -19.04
CA ILE A 77 10.76 -70.57 -19.16
C ILE A 77 10.23 -71.76 -19.97
N ARG A 78 8.99 -72.20 -19.71
CA ARG A 78 8.37 -73.28 -20.49
C ARG A 78 8.23 -72.92 -21.97
N SER A 79 7.91 -71.66 -22.28
CA SER A 79 7.80 -71.19 -23.66
C SER A 79 9.16 -71.12 -24.36
N LEU A 80 10.21 -70.68 -23.65
CA LEU A 80 11.58 -70.63 -24.14
C LEU A 80 12.07 -72.04 -24.48
N TYR A 81 11.85 -73.01 -23.59
CA TYR A 81 12.28 -74.39 -23.80
C TYR A 81 11.60 -75.06 -25.01
N LYS A 82 10.33 -74.71 -25.28
CA LYS A 82 9.60 -75.21 -26.47
C LYS A 82 10.07 -74.60 -27.79
N GLN A 83 10.65 -73.41 -27.75
CA GLN A 83 11.08 -72.65 -28.94
C GLN A 83 12.58 -72.75 -29.20
N ALA A 84 13.34 -73.28 -28.24
CA ALA A 84 14.78 -73.31 -28.29
C ALA A 84 15.31 -74.21 -29.41
N LYS A 85 16.38 -73.75 -30.06
CA LYS A 85 17.13 -74.54 -31.05
C LYS A 85 18.21 -75.39 -30.37
N PRO A 86 18.66 -76.50 -30.99
CA PRO A 86 19.65 -77.40 -30.40
C PRO A 86 21.00 -76.76 -30.00
N ASP A 87 21.40 -75.66 -30.66
CA ASP A 87 22.68 -74.98 -30.43
C ASP A 87 22.57 -73.74 -29.51
N GLU A 88 21.40 -73.53 -28.89
CA GLU A 88 21.08 -72.33 -28.12
C GLU A 88 21.34 -72.56 -26.62
N ASP A 89 22.03 -71.63 -25.94
CA ASP A 89 22.25 -71.68 -24.49
C ASP A 89 20.96 -71.26 -23.76
N ILE A 90 20.07 -72.22 -23.58
CA ILE A 90 18.76 -72.03 -22.92
C ILE A 90 18.95 -71.66 -21.45
N ASP A 91 19.95 -72.24 -20.78
CA ASP A 91 20.20 -72.01 -19.35
C ASP A 91 20.63 -70.56 -19.07
N GLN A 92 21.43 -69.96 -19.95
CA GLN A 92 21.72 -68.53 -19.88
C GLN A 92 20.44 -67.70 -20.07
N LYS A 93 19.61 -68.02 -21.06
CA LYS A 93 18.34 -67.30 -21.29
C LYS A 93 17.37 -67.40 -20.13
N ILE A 94 17.30 -68.55 -19.47
CA ILE A 94 16.49 -68.75 -18.26
C ILE A 94 16.94 -67.82 -17.13
N ARG A 95 18.26 -67.65 -16.94
CA ARG A 95 18.82 -66.74 -15.93
C ARG A 95 18.58 -65.26 -16.26
N GLU A 96 18.35 -64.93 -17.52
CA GLU A 96 18.02 -63.57 -17.98
C GLU A 96 16.52 -63.25 -17.93
N VAL A 97 15.66 -64.22 -17.59
CA VAL A 97 14.21 -63.99 -17.41
C VAL A 97 13.98 -62.95 -16.31
N SER A 98 13.57 -61.75 -16.72
CA SER A 98 13.47 -60.60 -15.81
C SER A 98 12.47 -60.85 -14.69
N ARG A 99 11.35 -61.52 -14.98
CA ARG A 99 10.31 -61.87 -13.98
C ARG A 99 10.84 -62.80 -12.89
N LEU A 100 11.78 -63.68 -13.23
CA LEU A 100 12.41 -64.59 -12.28
C LEU A 100 13.21 -63.79 -11.25
N LYS A 101 14.05 -62.87 -11.75
CA LYS A 101 14.88 -61.99 -10.92
C LYS A 101 14.02 -61.05 -10.07
N GLU A 102 13.02 -60.39 -10.65
CA GLU A 102 12.10 -59.50 -9.94
C GLU A 102 11.32 -60.25 -8.85
N GLY A 103 10.86 -61.46 -9.16
CA GLY A 103 10.14 -62.32 -8.21
C GLY A 103 10.96 -62.61 -6.95
N PHE A 104 12.22 -63.04 -7.10
CA PHE A 104 13.09 -63.29 -5.96
C PHE A 104 13.55 -62.01 -5.25
N GLN A 105 13.76 -60.91 -5.98
CA GLN A 105 14.12 -59.62 -5.39
C GLN A 105 13.08 -59.13 -4.37
N HIS A 106 11.79 -59.39 -4.60
CA HIS A 106 10.75 -59.11 -3.62
C HIS A 106 10.93 -59.86 -2.29
N TYR A 107 11.46 -61.09 -2.30
CA TYR A 107 11.79 -61.84 -1.09
C TYR A 107 13.08 -61.36 -0.44
N THR A 108 14.13 -61.08 -1.24
CA THR A 108 15.43 -60.58 -0.76
C THR A 108 15.30 -59.21 -0.06
N GLU A 109 14.48 -58.31 -0.60
CA GLU A 109 14.24 -56.99 0.01
C GLU A 109 13.27 -57.05 1.20
N GLY A 110 12.78 -58.23 1.58
CA GLY A 110 11.82 -58.41 2.66
C GLY A 110 10.43 -57.85 2.34
N ARG A 111 10.12 -57.59 1.06
CA ARG A 111 8.78 -57.15 0.61
C ARG A 111 7.76 -58.29 0.56
N CYS A 112 8.24 -59.53 0.42
CA CYS A 112 7.46 -60.75 0.58
C CYS A 112 8.13 -61.64 1.64
N LEU A 113 7.34 -62.27 2.50
CA LEU A 113 7.84 -63.26 3.45
C LEU A 113 7.85 -64.66 2.85
N HIS A 114 8.92 -65.41 3.07
CA HIS A 114 8.96 -66.84 2.77
C HIS A 114 8.34 -67.64 3.92
N SER A 115 7.49 -68.63 3.64
CA SER A 115 6.78 -69.38 4.68
C SER A 115 7.72 -70.10 5.63
N ASP A 116 8.84 -70.62 5.10
CA ASP A 116 9.82 -71.38 5.90
C ASP A 116 10.90 -70.48 6.54
N SER A 117 10.85 -69.16 6.35
CA SER A 117 11.71 -68.24 7.10
C SER A 117 11.29 -68.18 8.57
N ALA A 118 12.23 -67.84 9.47
CA ALA A 118 11.91 -67.63 10.88
C ALA A 118 10.74 -66.64 11.07
N LYS A 119 10.69 -65.59 10.23
CA LYS A 119 9.61 -64.59 10.20
C LYS A 119 8.28 -65.21 9.72
N GLY A 120 8.32 -65.98 8.63
CA GLY A 120 7.16 -66.63 8.04
C GLY A 120 6.56 -67.73 8.91
N GLN A 121 7.38 -68.58 9.50
CA GLN A 121 6.96 -69.62 10.44
C GLN A 121 6.28 -68.99 11.66
N TYR A 122 6.87 -67.95 12.23
CA TYR A 122 6.29 -67.24 13.36
C TYR A 122 4.90 -66.67 13.06
N ILE A 123 4.77 -65.94 11.94
CA ILE A 123 3.47 -65.36 11.54
C ILE A 123 2.46 -66.46 11.24
N THR A 124 2.89 -67.54 10.59
CA THR A 124 2.04 -68.70 10.29
C THR A 124 1.53 -69.38 11.57
N GLU A 125 2.40 -69.63 12.54
CA GLU A 125 2.04 -70.20 13.84
C GLU A 125 1.11 -69.28 14.64
N LEU A 126 1.44 -67.99 14.70
CA LEU A 126 0.65 -67.00 15.44
C LEU A 126 -0.77 -66.85 14.89
N PHE A 127 -0.93 -66.92 13.57
CA PHE A 127 -2.24 -66.78 12.95
C PHE A 127 -3.07 -68.05 13.07
N LYS A 128 -2.40 -69.23 13.09
CA LYS A 128 -3.02 -70.56 13.29
C LYS A 128 -3.32 -70.88 14.76
N SER A 129 -2.61 -70.29 15.73
CA SER A 129 -2.83 -70.55 17.15
C SER A 129 -4.18 -69.99 17.60
N ALA A 130 -5.15 -70.87 17.85
CA ALA A 130 -6.54 -70.52 18.20
C ALA A 130 -6.70 -69.81 19.57
N GLY A 131 -5.66 -69.75 20.40
CA GLY A 131 -5.71 -69.23 21.77
C GLY A 131 -5.21 -67.79 21.99
N THR A 132 -4.57 -67.16 20.99
CA THR A 132 -4.05 -65.80 21.15
C THR A 132 -5.15 -64.75 20.96
N LYS A 133 -5.39 -63.92 21.99
CA LYS A 133 -6.33 -62.77 21.99
C LYS A 133 -5.85 -61.61 21.09
N ILE A 134 -5.28 -61.91 19.93
CA ILE A 134 -4.78 -60.91 18.97
C ILE A 134 -5.90 -60.63 17.96
N THR A 135 -6.29 -59.37 17.88
CA THR A 135 -7.32 -58.89 16.95
C THR A 135 -6.87 -59.02 15.49
N LYS A 136 -7.82 -59.05 14.55
CA LYS A 136 -7.51 -59.08 13.11
C LYS A 136 -6.62 -57.91 12.69
N THR A 137 -6.81 -56.74 13.30
CA THR A 137 -6.04 -55.52 12.99
C THR A 137 -4.59 -55.60 13.49
N GLN A 138 -4.36 -56.18 14.67
CA GLN A 138 -3.00 -56.44 15.19
C GLN A 138 -2.26 -57.47 14.34
N LYS A 139 -2.94 -58.55 13.89
CA LYS A 139 -2.36 -59.53 12.97
C LYS A 139 -1.87 -58.86 11.67
N LEU A 140 -2.68 -57.96 11.11
CA LEU A 140 -2.30 -57.19 9.92
C LEU A 140 -1.14 -56.22 10.20
N ALA A 141 -1.19 -55.46 11.29
CA ALA A 141 -0.11 -54.54 11.65
C ALA A 141 1.24 -55.26 11.80
N LEU A 142 1.25 -56.44 12.43
CA LEU A 142 2.43 -57.28 12.57
C LEU A 142 2.96 -57.74 11.21
N LEU A 143 2.06 -58.19 10.32
CA LEU A 143 2.45 -58.59 8.98
C LEU A 143 3.04 -57.39 8.21
N ALA A 144 2.38 -56.23 8.20
CA ALA A 144 2.90 -55.02 7.54
C ALA A 144 4.29 -54.63 8.03
N ALA A 145 4.54 -54.71 9.34
CA ALA A 145 5.86 -54.47 9.89
C ALA A 145 6.89 -55.51 9.38
N ALA A 146 6.51 -56.78 9.31
CA ALA A 146 7.38 -57.86 8.84
C ALA A 146 7.72 -57.77 7.34
N ILE A 147 6.82 -57.23 6.51
CA ILE A 147 7.04 -56.96 5.08
C ILE A 147 7.50 -55.52 4.77
N GLN A 148 7.85 -54.72 5.79
CA GLN A 148 8.28 -53.33 5.66
C GLN A 148 7.30 -52.43 4.87
N LEU A 149 6.00 -52.70 4.97
CA LEU A 149 4.98 -51.93 4.26
C LEU A 149 4.78 -50.57 4.95
N PRO A 150 5.02 -49.42 4.28
CA PRO A 150 4.82 -48.12 4.89
C PRO A 150 3.33 -47.88 5.13
N ILE A 151 2.94 -47.83 6.41
CA ILE A 151 1.58 -47.50 6.83
C ILE A 151 1.45 -45.97 6.79
N LYS A 152 0.87 -45.43 5.71
CA LYS A 152 0.60 -43.99 5.60
C LYS A 152 -0.64 -43.63 6.44
N PRO A 153 -0.59 -42.60 7.30
CA PRO A 153 -1.69 -42.25 8.20
C PRO A 153 -2.96 -41.70 7.53
N GLN A 154 -2.96 -41.45 6.21
CA GLN A 154 -3.80 -40.43 5.59
C GLN A 154 -5.07 -40.92 4.87
N ASP A 155 -5.30 -42.23 4.75
CA ASP A 155 -6.54 -42.72 4.12
C ASP A 155 -7.68 -42.74 5.14
N SER A 156 -8.85 -42.18 4.82
CA SER A 156 -10.01 -42.09 5.71
C SER A 156 -10.56 -43.43 6.26
N ASN A 157 -10.01 -44.58 5.83
CA ASN A 157 -10.22 -45.91 6.40
C ASN A 157 -9.23 -46.28 7.54
N THR A 158 -8.30 -45.39 7.92
CA THR A 158 -7.23 -45.62 8.93
C THR A 158 -7.67 -45.44 10.37
N GLN A 159 -8.95 -45.15 10.65
CA GLN A 159 -9.46 -44.97 12.02
C GLN A 159 -9.25 -46.18 12.95
N ASN A 160 -8.78 -47.33 12.45
CA ASN A 160 -8.59 -48.54 13.24
C ASN A 160 -7.15 -49.05 13.36
N LEU A 161 -6.13 -48.40 12.77
CA LEU A 161 -4.75 -48.65 13.22
C LEU A 161 -4.51 -47.80 14.47
N ASP A 162 -5.13 -48.25 15.56
CA ASP A 162 -4.93 -47.71 16.89
C ASP A 162 -3.41 -47.65 17.14
N LEU A 163 -2.91 -46.51 17.58
CA LEU A 163 -1.52 -46.32 17.99
C LEU A 163 -1.11 -47.41 18.99
N ARG A 164 -2.06 -47.93 19.78
CA ARG A 164 -1.88 -49.11 20.64
C ARG A 164 -1.58 -50.39 19.86
N SER A 165 -2.20 -50.62 18.71
CA SER A 165 -1.92 -51.80 17.87
C SER A 165 -0.53 -51.76 17.24
N ALA A 166 -0.09 -50.56 16.82
CA ALA A 166 1.27 -50.37 16.34
C ALA A 166 2.31 -50.48 17.46
N LEU A 167 1.99 -49.96 18.65
CA LEU A 167 2.81 -50.05 19.85
C LEU A 167 2.89 -51.50 20.36
N ASP A 168 1.77 -52.22 20.45
CA ASP A 168 1.71 -53.64 20.84
C ASP A 168 2.50 -54.52 19.86
N ALA A 169 2.40 -54.26 18.54
CA ALA A 169 3.18 -55.00 17.54
C ALA A 169 4.69 -54.73 17.69
N HIS A 170 5.07 -53.48 17.95
CA HIS A 170 6.46 -53.09 18.19
C HIS A 170 7.00 -53.68 19.50
N ILE A 171 6.18 -53.68 20.56
CA ILE A 171 6.48 -54.29 21.86
C ILE A 171 6.63 -55.81 21.69
N HIS A 172 5.66 -56.51 21.07
CA HIS A 172 5.76 -57.95 20.82
C HIS A 172 6.99 -58.32 19.98
N TRP A 173 7.38 -57.47 19.03
CA TRP A 173 8.59 -57.65 18.23
C TRP A 173 9.88 -57.45 19.06
N GLN A 174 9.98 -56.36 19.83
CA GLN A 174 11.14 -56.10 20.71
C GLN A 174 11.28 -57.16 21.82
N LEU A 175 10.17 -57.62 22.39
CA LEU A 175 10.13 -58.64 23.44
C LEU A 175 10.75 -59.98 23.02
N ARG A 176 10.71 -60.33 21.71
CA ARG A 176 11.29 -61.59 21.22
C ARG A 176 12.69 -61.43 20.63
N ALA A 177 13.04 -60.27 20.10
CA ALA A 177 14.43 -59.94 19.76
C ALA A 177 15.35 -60.01 21.00
N LEU A 178 14.81 -59.67 22.17
CA LEU A 178 15.49 -59.75 23.46
C LEU A 178 15.33 -61.11 24.17
N GLY A 179 14.26 -61.87 23.86
CA GLY A 179 13.91 -63.15 24.49
C GLY A 179 14.45 -64.40 23.78
N ALA A 180 15.30 -64.26 22.75
CA ALA A 180 15.88 -65.41 22.06
C ALA A 180 16.92 -66.18 22.92
N ASP A 181 17.34 -65.66 24.09
CA ASP A 181 18.46 -66.26 24.83
C ASP A 181 18.35 -66.32 26.37
N LYS A 182 17.40 -65.64 27.05
CA LYS A 182 17.36 -65.60 28.54
C LYS A 182 15.94 -65.56 29.12
N GLY A 183 15.69 -66.38 30.16
CA GLY A 183 14.37 -66.75 30.69
C GLY A 183 13.54 -65.65 31.41
N VAL A 184 12.41 -66.09 32.00
CA VAL A 184 11.24 -65.30 32.45
C VAL A 184 11.55 -64.14 33.42
N THR A 185 12.56 -64.24 34.28
CA THR A 185 12.95 -63.18 35.22
C THR A 185 13.70 -62.02 34.55
N ALA A 186 14.60 -62.31 33.61
CA ALA A 186 15.28 -61.29 32.81
C ALA A 186 14.30 -60.51 31.92
N LEU A 187 13.21 -61.17 31.48
CA LEU A 187 12.12 -60.55 30.74
C LEU A 187 11.33 -59.53 31.59
N SER A 188 11.18 -59.78 32.90
CA SER A 188 10.49 -58.86 33.81
C SER A 188 11.33 -57.60 34.06
N GLU A 189 12.63 -57.77 34.29
CA GLU A 189 13.57 -56.65 34.48
C GLU A 189 13.70 -55.81 33.21
N ALA A 190 13.76 -56.45 32.04
CA ALA A 190 13.78 -55.76 30.75
C ALA A 190 12.47 -54.99 30.48
N HIS A 191 11.31 -55.53 30.88
CA HIS A 191 10.02 -54.82 30.81
C HIS A 191 10.03 -53.56 31.67
N GLU A 192 10.49 -53.68 32.91
CA GLU A 192 10.51 -52.56 33.84
C GLU A 192 11.47 -51.46 33.37
N ALA A 193 12.65 -51.86 32.86
CA ALA A 193 13.60 -50.93 32.25
C ALA A 193 13.04 -50.23 31.00
N ALA A 194 12.37 -50.96 30.11
CA ALA A 194 11.78 -50.38 28.90
C ALA A 194 10.61 -49.42 29.21
N LEU A 195 9.76 -49.78 30.18
CA LEU A 195 8.67 -48.93 30.65
C LEU A 195 9.19 -47.66 31.33
N GLN A 196 10.24 -47.77 32.14
CA GLN A 196 10.88 -46.60 32.76
C GLN A 196 11.53 -45.70 31.70
N ALA A 197 12.22 -46.27 30.71
CA ALA A 197 12.81 -45.51 29.61
C ALA A 197 11.75 -44.79 28.78
N LEU A 198 10.63 -45.46 28.48
CA LEU A 198 9.51 -44.86 27.75
C LEU A 198 8.86 -43.74 28.57
N LYS A 199 8.61 -43.97 29.87
CA LYS A 199 8.08 -42.96 30.78
C LYS A 199 8.98 -41.73 30.83
N HIS A 200 10.28 -41.92 31.01
CA HIS A 200 11.25 -40.82 31.03
C HIS A 200 11.25 -40.05 29.71
N LYS A 201 11.25 -40.75 28.57
CA LYS A 201 11.18 -40.13 27.24
C LYS A 201 9.88 -39.35 27.07
N TRP A 202 8.76 -39.89 27.52
CA TRP A 202 7.46 -39.22 27.48
C TRP A 202 7.44 -37.96 28.34
N ASP A 203 7.89 -38.05 29.60
CA ASP A 203 7.95 -36.92 30.52
C ASP A 203 8.86 -35.81 29.97
N SER A 204 10.03 -36.16 29.41
CA SER A 204 10.91 -35.18 28.77
C SER A 204 10.26 -34.51 27.57
N THR A 205 9.63 -35.28 26.67
CA THR A 205 8.97 -34.74 25.47
C THR A 205 7.79 -33.85 25.84
N LEU A 206 7.00 -34.26 26.84
CA LEU A 206 5.85 -33.50 27.32
C LEU A 206 6.29 -32.19 27.98
N SER A 207 7.36 -32.21 28.78
CA SER A 207 7.93 -31.01 29.40
C SER A 207 8.47 -30.03 28.36
N GLU A 208 9.13 -30.52 27.30
CA GLU A 208 9.62 -29.71 26.20
C GLU A 208 8.46 -29.04 25.45
N HIS A 209 7.39 -29.79 25.16
CA HIS A 209 6.21 -29.24 24.50
C HIS A 209 5.48 -28.22 25.38
N ALA A 210 5.32 -28.50 26.68
CA ALA A 210 4.71 -27.58 27.62
C ALA A 210 5.49 -26.26 27.69
N GLU A 211 6.82 -26.32 27.69
CA GLU A 211 7.67 -25.13 27.68
C GLU A 211 7.56 -24.35 26.37
N LYS A 212 7.57 -25.03 25.22
CA LYS A 212 7.34 -24.39 23.91
C LYS A 212 5.99 -23.69 23.86
N HIS A 213 4.92 -24.34 24.33
CA HIS A 213 3.58 -23.74 24.38
C HIS A 213 3.54 -22.53 25.32
N ARG A 214 4.21 -22.59 26.46
CA ARG A 214 4.29 -21.47 27.41
C ARG A 214 5.02 -20.28 26.81
N LEU A 215 6.15 -20.51 26.13
CA LEU A 215 6.91 -19.46 25.43
C LEU A 215 6.11 -18.86 24.27
N ALA A 216 5.43 -19.70 23.48
CA ALA A 216 4.54 -19.24 22.43
C ALA A 216 3.40 -18.38 22.98
N GLY A 217 2.77 -18.79 24.10
CA GLY A 217 1.75 -18.00 24.79
C GLY A 217 2.26 -16.62 25.22
N LYS A 218 3.46 -16.56 25.83
CA LYS A 218 4.10 -15.28 26.19
C LYS A 218 4.36 -14.40 24.97
N ALA A 219 4.85 -14.97 23.87
CA ALA A 219 5.11 -14.25 22.63
C ALA A 219 3.81 -13.69 22.01
N ILE A 220 2.73 -14.47 22.03
CA ILE A 220 1.40 -14.03 21.57
C ILE A 220 0.91 -12.86 22.42
N THR A 221 1.00 -12.95 23.75
CA THR A 221 0.57 -11.86 24.64
C THR A 221 1.41 -10.60 24.42
N ALA A 222 2.73 -10.73 24.30
CA ALA A 222 3.62 -9.59 24.04
C ALA A 222 3.31 -8.93 22.68
N THR A 223 3.05 -9.73 21.65
CA THR A 223 2.67 -9.24 20.31
C THR A 223 1.33 -8.52 20.36
N ARG A 224 0.35 -9.05 21.11
CA ARG A 224 -0.95 -8.40 21.28
C ARG A 224 -0.83 -7.03 21.95
N VAL A 225 -0.06 -6.94 23.03
CA VAL A 225 0.21 -5.65 23.70
C VAL A 225 0.92 -4.67 22.77
N ALA A 226 1.90 -5.14 21.98
CA ALA A 226 2.59 -4.29 21.01
C ALA A 226 1.65 -3.78 19.90
N ILE A 227 0.74 -4.62 19.40
CA ILE A 227 -0.29 -4.23 18.42
C ILE A 227 -1.24 -3.20 19.03
N ASP A 228 -1.71 -3.41 20.26
CA ASP A 228 -2.63 -2.50 20.93
C ASP A 228 -1.97 -1.11 21.14
N LEU A 229 -0.70 -1.07 21.55
CA LEU A 229 0.07 0.17 21.70
C LEU A 229 0.30 0.88 20.36
N LEU A 230 0.63 0.13 19.31
CA LEU A 230 0.80 0.70 17.97
C LEU A 230 -0.51 1.27 17.44
N HIS A 231 -1.62 0.57 17.67
CA HIS A 231 -2.94 1.04 17.25
C HIS A 231 -3.37 2.30 18.00
N SER A 232 -3.09 2.39 19.31
CA SER A 232 -3.37 3.60 20.08
C SER A 232 -2.52 4.79 19.64
N ASP A 233 -1.21 4.60 19.41
CA ASP A 233 -0.32 5.67 18.92
C ASP A 233 -0.73 6.15 17.52
N GLN A 234 -1.06 5.23 16.61
CA GLN A 234 -1.56 5.61 15.29
C GLN A 234 -2.87 6.38 15.35
N LYS A 235 -3.79 5.97 16.22
CA LYS A 235 -5.07 6.67 16.41
C LYS A 235 -4.86 8.08 16.94
N GLU A 236 -4.02 8.24 17.96
CA GLU A 236 -3.70 9.55 18.54
C GLU A 236 -3.05 10.48 17.50
N ARG A 237 -2.08 9.98 16.73
CA ARG A 237 -1.44 10.72 15.63
C ARG A 237 -2.43 11.10 14.54
N PHE A 238 -3.33 10.20 14.16
CA PHE A 238 -4.33 10.46 13.14
C PHE A 238 -5.35 11.51 13.61
N ASP A 239 -5.84 11.38 14.84
CA ASP A 239 -6.77 12.34 15.44
C ASP A 239 -6.10 13.72 15.57
N ALA A 240 -4.83 13.79 15.98
CA ALA A 240 -4.06 15.02 16.02
C ALA A 240 -3.86 15.64 14.63
N TYR A 241 -3.49 14.83 13.63
CA TYR A 241 -3.34 15.30 12.24
C TYR A 241 -4.66 15.81 11.65
N GLN A 242 -5.78 15.14 11.96
CA GLN A 242 -7.10 15.55 11.52
C GLN A 242 -7.49 16.89 12.13
N GLN A 243 -7.28 17.07 13.44
CA GLN A 243 -7.52 18.33 14.13
C GLN A 243 -6.64 19.47 13.59
N GLU A 244 -5.35 19.20 13.39
CA GLU A 244 -4.41 20.17 12.80
C GLU A 244 -4.85 20.56 11.39
N THR A 245 -5.23 19.60 10.56
CA THR A 245 -5.68 19.85 9.18
C THR A 245 -6.98 20.65 9.15
N GLU A 246 -7.95 20.31 10.00
CA GLU A 246 -9.21 21.05 10.11
C GLU A 246 -8.96 22.49 10.54
N GLN A 247 -8.07 22.71 11.51
CA GLN A 247 -7.69 24.04 11.95
C GLN A 247 -7.01 24.82 10.81
N ARG A 248 -6.06 24.21 10.10
CA ARG A 248 -5.37 24.83 8.96
C ARG A 248 -6.33 25.20 7.83
N ILE A 249 -7.35 24.39 7.56
CA ILE A 249 -8.38 24.69 6.56
C ILE A 249 -9.22 25.88 7.02
N LYS A 250 -9.69 25.89 8.27
CA LYS A 250 -10.45 27.03 8.84
C LYS A 250 -9.64 28.33 8.82
N ASP A 251 -8.37 28.27 9.18
CA ASP A 251 -7.46 29.41 9.15
C ASP A 251 -7.20 29.89 7.70
N PHE A 252 -7.11 28.96 6.75
CA PHE A 252 -6.99 29.28 5.32
C PHE A 252 -8.25 29.94 4.77
N GLU A 253 -9.43 29.38 5.04
CA GLU A 253 -10.73 29.95 4.62
C GLU A 253 -10.93 31.37 5.16
N THR A 254 -10.56 31.58 6.43
CA THR A 254 -10.67 32.88 7.10
C THR A 254 -9.75 33.90 6.45
N ARG A 255 -8.45 33.58 6.29
CA ARG A 255 -7.48 34.45 5.59
C ARG A 255 -7.89 34.76 4.16
N HIS A 256 -8.42 33.76 3.43
CA HIS A 256 -8.87 33.95 2.06
C HIS A 256 -10.10 34.88 1.98
N ARG A 257 -11.08 34.72 2.89
CA ARG A 257 -12.26 35.60 2.95
C ARG A 257 -11.88 37.03 3.32
N GLU A 258 -10.97 37.23 4.26
CA GLU A 258 -10.45 38.55 4.64
C GLU A 258 -9.64 39.20 3.51
N GLY A 259 -8.84 38.42 2.79
CA GLY A 259 -8.10 38.87 1.60
C GLY A 259 -9.03 39.39 0.50
N LEU A 260 -10.08 38.63 0.16
CA LEU A 260 -11.08 39.06 -0.83
C LEU A 260 -11.84 40.31 -0.40
N ALA A 261 -12.14 40.45 0.90
CA ALA A 261 -12.87 41.61 1.42
C ALA A 261 -12.08 42.92 1.31
N THR A 262 -10.74 42.87 1.34
CA THR A 262 -9.88 44.06 1.23
C THR A 262 -9.43 44.36 -0.21
N GLU A 263 -9.41 43.36 -1.09
CA GLU A 263 -9.01 43.51 -2.48
C GLU A 263 -10.02 44.28 -3.34
N ALA A 264 -11.31 44.03 -3.16
CA ALA A 264 -12.37 44.72 -3.92
C ALA A 264 -12.39 46.25 -3.65
N PRO A 265 -12.31 46.74 -2.40
CA PRO A 265 -12.14 48.17 -2.12
C PRO A 265 -10.83 48.74 -2.69
N ALA A 266 -9.71 48.02 -2.57
CA ALA A 266 -8.42 48.52 -3.04
C ALA A 266 -8.39 48.73 -4.57
N THR A 267 -8.96 47.78 -5.32
CA THR A 267 -9.09 47.89 -6.78
C THR A 267 -10.01 49.05 -7.19
N TYR A 268 -11.13 49.25 -6.48
CA TYR A 268 -12.02 50.39 -6.71
C TYR A 268 -11.32 51.74 -6.51
N TRP A 269 -10.64 51.95 -5.39
CA TRP A 269 -9.96 53.21 -5.09
C TRP A 269 -8.79 53.48 -6.04
N LYS A 270 -8.06 52.43 -6.44
CA LYS A 270 -7.00 52.54 -7.46
C LYS A 270 -7.56 53.00 -8.81
N ALA A 271 -8.68 52.44 -9.26
CA ALA A 271 -9.35 52.88 -10.48
C ALA A 271 -9.86 54.33 -10.38
N LYS A 272 -10.39 54.71 -9.22
CA LYS A 272 -10.86 56.09 -8.95
C LYS A 272 -9.70 57.10 -8.94
N ALA A 273 -8.57 56.77 -8.32
CA ALA A 273 -7.35 57.59 -8.34
C ALA A 273 -6.86 57.82 -9.79
N ALA A 274 -6.80 56.75 -10.59
CA ALA A 274 -6.41 56.85 -12.00
C ALA A 274 -7.34 57.77 -12.80
N ARG A 275 -8.66 57.68 -12.57
CA ARG A 275 -9.64 58.56 -13.21
C ARG A 275 -9.42 60.04 -12.87
N HIS A 276 -9.24 60.37 -11.59
CA HIS A 276 -8.98 61.75 -11.17
C HIS A 276 -7.65 62.28 -11.71
N ARG A 277 -6.60 61.45 -11.74
CA ARG A 277 -5.32 61.80 -12.36
C ARG A 277 -5.46 62.09 -13.85
N TRP A 278 -6.25 61.32 -14.58
CA TRP A 278 -6.57 61.59 -15.99
C TRP A 278 -7.29 62.93 -16.18
N VAL A 279 -8.26 63.24 -15.32
CA VAL A 279 -8.96 64.55 -15.36
C VAL A 279 -7.99 65.69 -15.06
N ALA A 280 -7.07 65.53 -14.10
CA ALA A 280 -6.05 66.52 -13.81
C ALA A 280 -5.11 66.72 -15.01
N VAL A 281 -4.63 65.65 -15.65
CA VAL A 281 -3.81 65.74 -16.87
C VAL A 281 -4.58 66.47 -17.98
N ALA A 282 -5.86 66.14 -18.20
CA ALA A 282 -6.68 66.82 -19.20
C ALA A 282 -6.84 68.33 -18.88
N ALA A 283 -7.03 68.69 -17.61
CA ALA A 283 -7.09 70.09 -17.18
C ALA A 283 -5.75 70.82 -17.40
N ALA A 284 -4.62 70.18 -17.12
CA ALA A 284 -3.29 70.75 -17.34
C ALA A 284 -2.99 70.97 -18.84
N VAL A 285 -3.39 70.02 -19.70
CA VAL A 285 -3.31 70.18 -21.16
C VAL A 285 -4.20 71.32 -21.63
N LEU A 286 -5.45 71.38 -21.15
CA LEU A 286 -6.37 72.48 -21.48
C LEU A 286 -5.82 73.84 -21.06
N PHE A 287 -5.26 73.94 -19.85
CA PHE A 287 -4.61 75.16 -19.35
C PHE A 287 -3.45 75.57 -20.26
N SER A 288 -2.60 74.61 -20.65
CA SER A 288 -1.45 74.86 -21.53
C SER A 288 -1.87 75.33 -22.92
N VAL A 289 -2.92 74.73 -23.49
CA VAL A 289 -3.45 75.12 -24.80
C VAL A 289 -4.09 76.51 -24.76
N VAL A 290 -4.96 76.79 -23.78
CA VAL A 290 -5.65 78.09 -23.69
C VAL A 290 -4.67 79.20 -23.30
N GLY A 291 -3.77 78.94 -22.34
CA GLY A 291 -2.72 79.88 -21.96
C GLY A 291 -1.75 80.15 -23.10
N GLY A 292 -1.30 79.11 -23.81
CA GLY A 292 -0.46 79.24 -24.99
C GLY A 292 -1.14 80.01 -26.13
N ALA A 293 -2.41 79.73 -26.41
CA ALA A 293 -3.20 80.46 -27.40
C ALA A 293 -3.40 81.93 -27.02
N ALA A 294 -3.64 82.23 -25.75
CA ALA A 294 -3.76 83.60 -25.25
C ALA A 294 -2.44 84.38 -25.37
N ILE A 295 -1.31 83.76 -25.00
CA ILE A 295 0.03 84.35 -25.16
C ILE A 295 0.34 84.56 -26.65
N PHE A 296 0.04 83.59 -27.50
CA PHE A 296 0.24 83.69 -28.94
C PHE A 296 -0.59 84.82 -29.55
N TRP A 297 -1.89 84.88 -29.22
CA TRP A 297 -2.78 85.95 -29.65
C TRP A 297 -2.30 87.32 -29.18
N LEU A 298 -1.89 87.44 -27.91
CA LEU A 298 -1.33 88.68 -27.38
C LEU A 298 -0.05 89.08 -28.12
N SER A 299 0.89 88.14 -28.35
CA SER A 299 2.16 88.43 -29.05
C SER A 299 1.96 88.93 -30.49
N LYS A 300 0.98 88.38 -31.22
CA LYS A 300 0.65 88.77 -32.60
C LYS A 300 -0.05 90.13 -32.67
N ASN A 301 -0.87 90.45 -31.68
CA ASN A 301 -1.62 91.71 -31.66
C ASN A 301 -0.87 92.84 -30.94
N LEU A 302 0.18 92.53 -30.18
CA LEU A 302 1.03 93.51 -29.51
C LEU A 302 1.75 94.43 -30.52
N SER A 303 2.14 93.91 -31.68
CA SER A 303 2.71 94.72 -32.77
C SER A 303 1.72 95.75 -33.34
N ASN A 304 0.40 95.45 -33.30
CA ASN A 304 -0.65 96.36 -33.75
C ASN A 304 -0.96 97.46 -32.71
N ILE A 305 -0.59 97.25 -31.45
CA ILE A 305 -0.71 98.24 -30.36
C ILE A 305 0.48 99.23 -30.41
N HIS A 306 1.68 98.77 -30.78
CA HIS A 306 2.86 99.64 -30.94
C HIS A 306 2.73 100.69 -32.05
N SER A 307 1.87 100.45 -33.06
CA SER A 307 1.54 101.44 -34.09
C SER A 307 0.57 102.54 -33.62
N LEU A 308 0.07 102.49 -32.38
CA LEU A 308 -0.97 103.39 -31.88
C LEU A 308 -0.50 104.49 -30.93
N HIS A 309 0.81 104.71 -30.76
CA HIS A 309 1.35 105.91 -30.09
C HIS A 309 2.74 106.31 -30.64
N VAL A 310 2.76 107.03 -31.77
CA VAL A 310 3.55 108.27 -31.92
C VAL A 310 2.77 109.20 -32.86
N VAL A 311 1.73 109.87 -32.35
CA VAL A 311 1.32 111.15 -32.95
C VAL A 311 1.96 112.23 -32.07
N PRO A 312 2.94 113.01 -32.58
CA PRO A 312 3.50 114.14 -31.85
C PRO A 312 2.38 115.12 -31.47
N PRO A 313 2.47 115.83 -30.33
CA PRO A 313 1.44 116.76 -29.86
C PRO A 313 1.25 118.02 -30.73
N SER A 314 1.71 118.03 -31.99
CA SER A 314 1.67 119.17 -32.90
C SER A 314 0.61 119.08 -34.02
N VAL A 315 -0.32 118.12 -33.97
CA VAL A 315 -1.40 118.00 -34.99
C VAL A 315 -2.81 118.01 -34.37
N ALA A 316 -2.96 118.67 -33.22
CA ALA A 316 -4.26 118.84 -32.54
C ALA A 316 -4.97 120.15 -32.91
N LEU A 317 -4.52 120.86 -33.95
CA LEU A 317 -5.17 122.07 -34.45
C LEU A 317 -5.37 121.92 -35.94
N MET A 318 -6.38 121.15 -36.34
CA MET A 318 -7.22 121.41 -37.53
C MET A 318 -8.19 120.25 -37.73
N ASN A 319 -9.45 120.63 -37.90
CA ASN A 319 -10.63 119.85 -38.29
C ASN A 319 -11.50 119.26 -37.18
N GLU A 320 -12.78 119.50 -37.44
CA GLU A 320 -13.91 119.52 -36.53
C GLU A 320 -14.50 118.13 -36.26
N ALA A 321 -15.20 118.06 -35.12
CA ALA A 321 -16.12 117.01 -34.66
C ALA A 321 -15.52 115.72 -34.05
N PRO A 322 -16.17 115.19 -32.99
CA PRO A 322 -15.51 114.44 -31.94
C PRO A 322 -15.71 112.93 -32.11
N THR A 323 -14.65 112.21 -32.47
CA THR A 323 -14.63 110.73 -32.39
C THR A 323 -13.32 110.17 -31.85
N SER A 324 -12.50 110.99 -31.17
CA SER A 324 -11.23 110.55 -30.57
C SER A 324 -11.38 109.98 -29.15
N LEU A 325 -12.54 110.11 -28.50
CA LEU A 325 -12.84 109.41 -27.24
C LEU A 325 -13.09 107.90 -27.43
N ASN A 326 -13.16 107.43 -28.67
CA ASN A 326 -13.59 106.07 -28.98
C ASN A 326 -12.42 105.13 -29.28
N SER A 327 -11.25 105.64 -29.69
CA SER A 327 -10.12 104.78 -30.09
C SER A 327 -9.52 104.03 -28.91
N TRP A 328 -9.20 104.74 -27.81
CA TRP A 328 -8.72 104.10 -26.58
C TRP A 328 -9.79 103.16 -26.03
N LEU A 329 -11.04 103.61 -25.88
CA LEU A 329 -12.12 102.79 -25.33
C LEU A 329 -12.33 101.49 -26.14
N THR A 330 -12.22 101.55 -27.47
CA THR A 330 -12.35 100.37 -28.34
C THR A 330 -11.18 99.41 -28.18
N THR A 331 -9.94 99.90 -28.07
CA THR A 331 -8.77 99.06 -27.75
C THR A 331 -8.87 98.48 -26.33
N PHE A 332 -9.26 99.28 -25.34
CA PHE A 332 -9.46 98.83 -23.97
C PHE A 332 -10.51 97.70 -23.89
N VAL A 333 -11.67 97.87 -24.53
CA VAL A 333 -12.73 96.85 -24.55
C VAL A 333 -12.31 95.61 -25.35
N ALA A 334 -11.64 95.77 -26.51
CA ALA A 334 -11.24 94.66 -27.37
C ALA A 334 -10.12 93.78 -26.77
N PHE A 335 -9.28 94.32 -25.88
CA PHE A 335 -8.18 93.56 -25.27
C PHE A 335 -8.44 93.16 -23.81
N ILE A 336 -8.94 94.07 -22.96
CA ILE A 336 -9.10 93.79 -21.52
C ILE A 336 -10.25 92.83 -21.27
N VAL A 337 -11.39 92.99 -21.95
CA VAL A 337 -12.57 92.13 -21.69
C VAL A 337 -12.25 90.67 -22.03
N PRO A 338 -11.73 90.32 -23.23
CA PRO A 338 -11.34 88.93 -23.51
C PRO A 338 -10.22 88.42 -22.60
N PHE A 339 -9.24 89.26 -22.26
CA PHE A 339 -8.16 88.88 -21.35
C PHE A 339 -8.69 88.52 -19.96
N PHE A 340 -9.63 89.31 -19.42
CA PHE A 340 -10.30 89.01 -18.15
C PHE A 340 -11.03 87.67 -18.20
N PHE A 341 -11.78 87.39 -19.27
CA PHE A 341 -12.46 86.09 -19.44
C PHE A 341 -11.47 84.92 -19.53
N VAL A 342 -10.33 85.10 -20.21
CA VAL A 342 -9.27 84.09 -20.29
C VAL A 342 -8.68 83.82 -18.91
N VAL A 343 -8.32 84.86 -18.15
CA VAL A 343 -7.78 84.70 -16.78
C VAL A 343 -8.80 84.03 -15.85
N TRP A 344 -10.06 84.43 -15.93
CA TRP A 344 -11.14 83.81 -15.17
C TRP A 344 -11.33 82.33 -15.54
N PHE A 345 -11.31 82.00 -16.83
CA PHE A 345 -11.40 80.62 -17.31
C PHE A 345 -10.20 79.78 -16.88
N LEU A 346 -8.97 80.32 -17.00
CA LEU A 346 -7.75 79.67 -16.51
C LEU A 346 -7.84 79.40 -15.01
N ARG A 347 -8.36 80.34 -14.20
CA ARG A 347 -8.60 80.13 -12.77
C ARG A 347 -9.55 78.95 -12.51
N LEU A 348 -10.62 78.82 -13.30
CA LEU A 348 -11.54 77.68 -13.20
C LEU A 348 -10.83 76.36 -13.53
N VAL A 349 -10.02 76.33 -14.59
CA VAL A 349 -9.25 75.13 -14.98
C VAL A 349 -8.23 74.74 -13.92
N VAL A 350 -7.51 75.71 -13.33
CA VAL A 350 -6.57 75.47 -12.22
C VAL A 350 -7.31 74.90 -11.00
N ARG A 351 -8.49 75.42 -10.67
CA ARG A 351 -9.31 74.89 -9.58
C ARG A 351 -9.72 73.44 -9.82
N ILE A 352 -10.12 73.10 -11.05
CA ILE A 352 -10.45 71.72 -11.45
C ILE A 352 -9.21 70.83 -11.34
N PHE A 353 -8.04 71.31 -11.78
CA PHE A 353 -6.77 70.59 -11.67
C PHE A 353 -6.42 70.27 -10.22
N LEU A 354 -6.35 71.30 -9.35
CA LEU A 354 -5.99 71.14 -7.94
C LEU A 354 -6.97 70.23 -7.18
N SER A 355 -8.27 70.37 -7.47
CA SER A 355 -9.31 69.53 -6.87
C SER A 355 -9.14 68.05 -7.28
N ASN A 356 -8.91 67.76 -8.56
CA ASN A 356 -8.72 66.38 -9.01
C ASN A 356 -7.38 65.79 -8.57
N LEU A 357 -6.33 66.59 -8.43
CA LEU A 357 -5.06 66.14 -7.89
C LEU A 357 -5.22 65.73 -6.42
N ALA A 358 -5.83 66.58 -5.59
CA ALA A 358 -6.11 66.26 -4.19
C ALA A 358 -6.99 65.01 -4.04
N LEU A 359 -8.01 64.83 -4.90
CA LEU A 359 -8.86 63.63 -4.89
C LEU A 359 -8.11 62.36 -5.36
N ALA A 360 -7.13 62.50 -6.26
CA ALA A 360 -6.29 61.38 -6.69
C ALA A 360 -5.31 60.97 -5.59
N ASP A 361 -4.75 61.94 -4.87
CA ASP A 361 -3.83 61.70 -3.74
C ASP A 361 -4.58 61.05 -2.57
N ASP A 362 -5.74 61.58 -2.15
CA ASP A 362 -6.59 60.98 -1.12
C ASP A 362 -6.99 59.53 -1.47
N ALA A 363 -7.35 59.26 -2.73
CA ALA A 363 -7.67 57.91 -3.17
C ALA A 363 -6.43 56.97 -3.15
N SER A 364 -5.24 57.50 -3.44
CA SER A 364 -3.99 56.73 -3.41
C SER A 364 -3.54 56.43 -1.97
N GLU A 365 -3.70 57.39 -1.06
CA GLU A 365 -3.47 57.21 0.38
C GLU A 365 -4.39 56.12 0.96
N ARG A 366 -5.68 56.11 0.58
CA ARG A 366 -6.62 55.03 0.98
C ARG A 366 -6.19 53.65 0.49
N VAL A 367 -5.63 53.55 -0.71
CA VAL A 367 -5.09 52.27 -1.22
C VAL A 367 -3.88 51.82 -0.40
N MET A 368 -2.97 52.74 -0.08
CA MET A 368 -1.81 52.44 0.77
C MET A 368 -2.24 52.00 2.17
N MET A 369 -3.22 52.68 2.78
CA MET A 369 -3.79 52.30 4.07
C MET A 369 -4.47 50.92 4.02
N LEU A 370 -5.26 50.62 2.98
CA LEU A 370 -5.87 49.30 2.79
C LEU A 370 -4.85 48.17 2.65
N GLN A 371 -3.78 48.41 1.89
CA GLN A 371 -2.70 47.44 1.71
C GLN A 371 -1.90 47.24 3.00
N THR A 372 -1.65 48.32 3.73
CA THR A 372 -0.99 48.25 5.04
C THR A 372 -1.86 47.50 6.04
N PHE A 373 -3.16 47.80 6.10
CA PHE A 373 -4.13 47.07 6.92
C PHE A 373 -4.15 45.58 6.57
N ARG A 374 -4.17 45.23 5.29
CA ARG A 374 -4.07 43.85 4.84
C ARG A 374 -2.76 43.18 5.28
N SER A 375 -1.62 43.85 5.11
CA SER A 375 -0.32 43.29 5.52
C SER A 375 -0.25 43.05 7.03
N LEU A 376 -0.88 43.92 7.83
CA LEU A 376 -0.98 43.79 9.27
C LEU A 376 -1.90 42.62 9.68
N LEU A 377 -3.03 42.44 8.99
CA LEU A 377 -3.89 41.26 9.20
C LEU A 377 -3.18 39.95 8.80
N GLU A 378 -2.35 39.96 7.76
CA GLU A 378 -1.65 38.76 7.28
C GLU A 378 -0.44 38.37 8.15
N HIS A 379 0.27 39.34 8.75
CA HIS A 379 1.50 39.08 9.53
C HIS A 379 1.27 39.03 11.05
N ASP A 380 0.20 39.64 11.55
CA ASP A 380 -0.06 39.72 12.99
C ASP A 380 -1.15 38.71 13.35
N GLU A 381 -0.76 37.45 13.57
CA GLU A 381 -1.56 36.25 13.88
C GLU A 381 -2.61 36.46 15.00
N GLY A 382 -3.67 37.23 14.73
CA GLY A 382 -4.74 37.54 15.68
C GLY A 382 -4.39 38.52 16.81
N LYS A 383 -3.21 39.15 16.82
CA LYS A 383 -2.78 40.08 17.91
C LYS A 383 -3.31 41.51 17.78
N LEU A 384 -3.83 41.89 16.62
CA LEU A 384 -4.55 43.16 16.44
C LEU A 384 -5.86 43.13 17.22
N GLN A 385 -5.89 43.88 18.33
CA GLN A 385 -7.06 44.05 19.16
C GLN A 385 -8.23 44.62 18.33
N PRO A 386 -9.49 44.23 18.59
CA PRO A 386 -10.66 44.74 17.89
C PRO A 386 -10.73 46.28 17.87
N GLU A 387 -10.24 46.91 18.93
CA GLU A 387 -10.18 48.37 19.12
C GLU A 387 -9.24 49.03 18.09
N ASP A 388 -8.07 48.43 17.84
CA ASP A 388 -7.10 48.92 16.86
C ASP A 388 -7.65 48.77 15.43
N ARG A 389 -8.40 47.69 15.16
CA ARG A 389 -9.06 47.48 13.86
C ARG A 389 -10.13 48.54 13.61
N ILE A 390 -10.91 48.90 14.64
CA ILE A 390 -11.92 49.96 14.54
C ILE A 390 -11.24 51.31 14.29
N LEU A 391 -10.14 51.61 14.96
CA LEU A 391 -9.38 52.84 14.75
C LEU A 391 -8.85 52.96 13.31
N MET A 392 -8.30 51.88 12.76
CA MET A 392 -7.82 51.85 11.37
C MET A 392 -8.97 51.97 10.36
N LEU A 393 -10.12 51.33 10.60
CA LEU A 393 -11.31 51.49 9.76
C LEU A 393 -11.85 52.92 9.80
N GLN A 394 -11.86 53.56 10.98
CA GLN A 394 -12.26 54.96 11.12
C GLN A 394 -11.31 55.89 10.34
N ALA A 395 -10.00 55.64 10.39
CA ALA A 395 -9.03 56.38 9.59
C ALA A 395 -9.27 56.20 8.08
N LEU A 396 -9.60 54.98 7.66
CA LEU A 396 -9.85 54.65 6.25
C LEU A 396 -11.14 55.28 5.69
N PHE A 397 -12.18 55.39 6.51
CA PHE A 397 -13.47 55.98 6.13
C PHE A 397 -13.57 57.49 6.41
N ARG A 398 -12.46 58.17 6.69
CA ARG A 398 -12.46 59.62 6.88
C ARG A 398 -13.05 60.35 5.66
N PRO A 399 -13.88 61.38 5.84
CA PRO A 399 -14.30 62.26 4.75
C PRO A 399 -13.09 62.85 4.03
N ALA A 400 -13.12 62.86 2.70
CA ALA A 400 -12.07 63.49 1.90
C ALA A 400 -12.09 65.01 2.15
N VAL A 401 -10.92 65.59 2.43
CA VAL A 401 -10.77 67.04 2.58
C VAL A 401 -10.92 67.67 1.19
N ARG A 402 -12.00 68.44 0.98
CA ARG A 402 -12.16 69.21 -0.27
C ARG A 402 -11.29 70.45 -0.18
N ALA A 403 -10.44 70.67 -1.18
CA ALA A 403 -9.58 71.85 -1.29
C ALA A 403 -10.36 73.14 -1.67
N SER A 404 -11.54 73.39 -1.09
CA SER A 404 -12.47 74.40 -1.61
C SER A 404 -13.41 75.05 -0.57
N ASP A 405 -13.06 75.08 0.71
CA ASP A 405 -13.89 75.78 1.70
C ASP A 405 -13.40 77.20 2.03
N ASP A 406 -12.35 77.72 1.37
CA ASP A 406 -11.67 78.94 1.82
C ASP A 406 -11.52 80.05 0.77
N ASP A 407 -12.51 80.21 -0.13
CA ASP A 407 -12.52 81.31 -1.10
C ASP A 407 -13.90 81.99 -1.12
N GLY A 408 -14.34 82.44 0.06
CA GLY A 408 -15.35 83.49 0.18
C GLY A 408 -14.79 84.78 -0.40
N ALA A 409 -15.59 85.48 -1.22
CA ALA A 409 -15.23 86.73 -1.90
C ALA A 409 -14.43 87.70 -1.00
N PRO A 410 -13.49 88.50 -1.58
CA PRO A 410 -12.65 89.42 -0.80
C PRO A 410 -13.51 90.30 0.13
N PRO A 411 -12.99 90.67 1.32
CA PRO A 411 -13.76 91.31 2.38
C PRO A 411 -14.67 92.39 1.79
N ASN A 412 -15.96 92.16 1.98
CA ASN A 412 -17.03 92.96 1.42
C ASN A 412 -16.75 94.42 1.80
N TRP A 413 -16.37 95.27 0.84
CA TRP A 413 -16.08 96.69 1.04
C TRP A 413 -17.29 97.44 1.65
N PHE A 414 -18.48 96.82 1.58
CA PHE A 414 -19.67 97.18 2.33
C PHE A 414 -19.48 97.19 3.87
N ASP A 415 -18.73 96.25 4.46
CA ASP A 415 -18.46 96.21 5.91
C ASP A 415 -17.52 97.34 6.36
N LEU A 416 -16.61 97.76 5.49
CA LEU A 416 -15.73 98.90 5.76
C LEU A 416 -16.50 100.24 5.75
N ILE A 417 -17.58 100.34 4.98
CA ILE A 417 -18.46 101.51 4.96
C ILE A 417 -19.40 101.48 6.17
N LEU A 418 -19.98 100.33 6.50
CA LEU A 418 -20.90 100.17 7.65
C LEU A 418 -20.20 100.41 9.00
N ASN A 419 -18.95 99.97 9.16
CA ASN A 419 -18.17 100.24 10.38
C ASN A 419 -17.73 101.71 10.51
N ARG A 420 -17.76 102.49 9.43
CA ARG A 420 -17.44 103.93 9.47
C ARG A 420 -18.66 104.81 9.74
N ILE A 421 -19.87 104.28 9.60
CA ILE A 421 -21.14 105.02 9.79
C ILE A 421 -21.72 104.84 11.20
N LYS A 422 -21.21 103.91 12.01
CA LYS A 422 -21.66 103.78 13.41
C LYS A 422 -21.05 104.91 14.27
N PRO A 423 -21.84 105.85 14.81
CA PRO A 423 -21.32 106.80 15.78
C PRO A 423 -21.04 106.05 17.08
N ARG A 424 -19.88 106.32 17.69
CA ARG A 424 -19.61 105.92 19.07
C ARG A 424 -20.53 106.74 19.97
N GLY A 425 -21.61 106.11 20.43
CA GLY A 425 -22.47 106.55 21.52
C GLY A 425 -22.57 105.42 22.51
#